data_AF-A0A9D5IDH5-F1
#
_entry.id   AF-A0A9D5IDH5-F1
#
_cell.length_a   1.000
_cell.length_b   1.000
_cell.length_c   1.000
_cell.angle_alpha   90.00
_cell.angle_beta   90.00
_cell.angle_gamma   90.00
#
_symmetry.space_group_name_H-M   'P 1'
#
loop_
_entity.id
_entity.type
_entity.pdbx_description
1 polymer ?
#
loop_
_entity_poly.entity_id
_entity_poly.type
_entity_poly.pdbx_seq_one_letter_code
_entity_poly.pdbx_strand_id
1 'polypeptide(L)'
;MKLRKIGVWAVLGAFALTAAIGLAACGGGDDDGGDGGGGGIASSGGTGSDEKYVADLCKATLDFSKAMDKVTADPSKLNNASDISKAFSAPFEDYAKAVAKAKPPKDLKEYHDNVVKALNDASKAIKGGGNLDALGALGDDLPDPPQATQDRLQKIADKNKDCADADFSFD
;
A
#
# COMPACT_ATOMS: atom_id res chain seq x y z
N MET A 1 26.11 14.44 7.68
CA MET A 1 25.46 13.51 6.73
C MET A 1 24.01 13.96 6.58
N LYS A 2 23.57 14.26 5.36
CA LYS A 2 22.21 14.74 5.06
C LYS A 2 21.24 13.58 5.27
N LEU A 3 20.37 13.69 6.28
CA LEU A 3 19.21 12.82 6.48
C LEU A 3 18.43 12.81 5.16
N ARG A 4 18.46 11.67 4.45
CA ARG A 4 17.65 11.46 3.26
C ARG A 4 16.20 11.43 3.71
N LYS A 5 15.44 12.39 3.19
CA LYS A 5 14.04 12.63 3.50
C LYS A 5 13.27 11.35 3.25
N ILE A 6 12.64 10.82 4.30
CA ILE A 6 11.71 9.70 4.22
C ILE A 6 10.44 10.29 3.58
N GLY A 7 10.40 10.29 2.24
CA GLY A 7 9.21 10.54 1.44
C GLY A 7 8.52 9.23 1.09
N VAL A 8 8.44 8.35 2.08
CA VAL A 8 7.47 7.27 2.10
C VAL A 8 6.22 7.99 2.60
N TRP A 9 5.06 7.81 2.00
CA TRP A 9 3.84 8.01 2.76
C TRP A 9 3.85 7.00 3.92
N ALA A 10 4.42 7.31 5.09
CA ALA A 10 5.51 6.48 5.65
C ALA A 10 5.22 5.03 6.07
N VAL A 11 4.93 4.15 5.10
CA VAL A 11 4.35 2.81 5.24
C VAL A 11 2.82 2.87 5.38
N LEU A 12 2.19 3.72 4.56
CA LEU A 12 0.76 4.04 4.44
C LEU A 12 -0.08 3.62 5.67
N GLY A 13 0.31 4.12 6.85
CA GLY A 13 -0.52 4.22 8.04
C GLY A 13 -0.58 3.08 9.08
N ALA A 14 0.33 2.10 9.12
CA ALA A 14 0.63 1.26 10.31
C ALA A 14 1.12 -0.12 9.88
N PHE A 15 2.41 -0.22 9.58
CA PHE A 15 3.18 -1.41 9.96
C PHE A 15 3.93 -1.11 11.27
N ALA A 16 3.24 -0.54 12.26
CA ALA A 16 3.71 -0.46 13.63
C ALA A 16 3.44 -1.78 14.38
N LEU A 17 3.82 -2.91 13.77
CA LEU A 17 4.19 -4.07 14.56
C LEU A 17 5.66 -3.91 14.90
N THR A 18 5.90 -3.19 16.00
CA THR A 18 7.13 -3.31 16.78
C THR A 18 7.18 -4.72 17.38
N ALA A 19 7.36 -5.73 16.54
CA ALA A 19 7.74 -7.07 16.96
C ALA A 19 9.24 -7.19 16.73
N ALA A 20 9.98 -6.85 17.78
CA ALA A 20 11.39 -7.18 17.91
C ALA A 20 11.56 -8.70 17.75
N ILE A 21 11.85 -9.16 16.53
CA ILE A 21 12.47 -10.46 16.29
C ILE A 21 13.65 -10.17 15.37
N GLY A 22 14.82 -10.05 16.00
CA GLY A 22 16.07 -10.05 15.29
C GLY A 22 16.22 -11.36 14.53
N LEU A 23 16.18 -11.27 13.20
CA LEU A 23 16.82 -12.22 12.31
C LEU A 23 17.64 -11.38 11.32
N ALA A 24 18.94 -11.44 11.56
CA ALA A 24 20.07 -11.19 10.68
C ALA A 24 19.77 -10.60 9.28
N ALA A 25 20.45 -9.48 9.02
CA ALA A 25 21.18 -9.21 7.79
C ALA A 25 20.87 -10.13 6.58
N CYS A 26 20.23 -9.57 5.55
CA CYS A 26 20.62 -9.87 4.18
C CYS A 26 21.08 -8.55 3.55
N GLY A 27 22.39 -8.36 3.55
CA GLY A 27 23.08 -7.26 2.86
C GLY A 27 23.85 -7.80 1.66
N GLY A 28 24.15 -6.88 0.73
CA GLY A 28 24.89 -7.11 -0.52
C GLY A 28 23.92 -7.17 -1.71
N GLY A 29 23.97 -6.32 -2.72
CA GLY A 29 25.12 -5.66 -3.35
C GLY A 29 25.19 -6.15 -4.80
N ASP A 30 25.22 -5.19 -5.74
CA ASP A 30 25.52 -5.27 -7.18
C ASP A 30 24.43 -5.66 -8.21
N ASP A 31 24.28 -4.73 -9.17
CA ASP A 31 24.00 -4.79 -10.62
C ASP A 31 23.04 -5.83 -11.23
N ASP A 32 22.02 -5.36 -11.97
CA ASP A 32 22.06 -5.22 -13.44
C ASP A 32 20.69 -4.78 -13.99
N GLY A 33 20.71 -3.96 -15.04
CA GLY A 33 19.53 -3.37 -15.65
C GLY A 33 18.60 -4.36 -16.38
N GLY A 34 17.33 -3.98 -16.52
CA GLY A 34 16.35 -4.77 -17.27
C GLY A 34 15.00 -4.09 -17.40
N ASP A 35 14.85 -3.31 -18.48
CA ASP A 35 13.64 -2.68 -18.97
C ASP A 35 12.55 -3.69 -19.38
N GLY A 36 11.28 -3.29 -19.23
CA GLY A 36 10.23 -3.66 -20.19
C GLY A 36 9.24 -4.74 -19.76
N GLY A 37 8.01 -4.32 -19.43
CA GLY A 37 6.91 -5.24 -19.15
C GLY A 37 5.54 -4.57 -19.06
N GLY A 38 5.16 -3.83 -20.09
CA GLY A 38 3.85 -3.19 -20.21
C GLY A 38 2.69 -4.18 -20.12
N GLY A 39 2.03 -4.20 -18.97
CA GLY A 39 0.74 -4.85 -18.76
C GLY A 39 -0.32 -3.77 -18.51
N GLY A 40 -0.99 -3.35 -19.57
CA GLY A 40 -2.07 -2.37 -19.52
C GLY A 40 -3.22 -2.87 -18.65
N ILE A 41 -3.52 -2.12 -17.59
CA ILE A 41 -4.76 -2.26 -16.81
C ILE A 41 -5.58 -0.98 -16.98
N ALA A 42 -6.88 -1.19 -17.22
CA ALA A 42 -7.83 -0.16 -17.57
C ALA A 42 -7.90 0.95 -16.52
N SER A 43 -7.43 2.14 -16.90
CA SER A 43 -7.59 3.36 -16.11
C SER A 43 -9.07 3.66 -15.95
N SER A 44 -9.56 3.58 -14.71
CA SER A 44 -10.97 3.73 -14.37
C SER A 44 -11.38 5.20 -14.50
N GLY A 45 -12.11 5.49 -15.58
CA GLY A 45 -12.51 6.83 -15.96
C GLY A 45 -13.36 7.54 -14.90
N GLY A 46 -12.85 8.67 -14.40
CA GLY A 46 -13.60 9.70 -13.69
C GLY A 46 -12.79 10.32 -12.56
N THR A 47 -12.59 11.64 -12.62
CA THR A 47 -11.88 12.39 -11.57
C THR A 47 -12.82 12.66 -10.41
N GLY A 48 -12.44 12.26 -9.19
CA GLY A 48 -13.21 12.46 -7.96
C GLY A 48 -12.89 13.77 -7.24
N SER A 49 -13.61 14.07 -6.16
CA SER A 49 -13.23 15.11 -5.21
C SER A 49 -12.25 14.57 -4.19
N ASP A 50 -11.46 15.46 -3.59
CA ASP A 50 -10.49 15.11 -2.56
C ASP A 50 -11.17 14.45 -1.36
N GLU A 51 -12.33 14.96 -0.91
CA GLU A 51 -13.01 14.39 0.27
C GLU A 51 -13.43 12.94 0.03
N LYS A 52 -13.96 12.65 -1.15
CA LYS A 52 -14.36 11.29 -1.50
C LYS A 52 -13.15 10.39 -1.69
N TYR A 53 -12.11 10.88 -2.34
CA TYR A 53 -10.88 10.13 -2.54
C TYR A 53 -10.23 9.74 -1.20
N VAL A 54 -10.09 10.69 -0.28
CA VAL A 54 -9.56 10.45 1.07
C VAL A 54 -10.44 9.48 1.85
N ALA A 55 -11.77 9.68 1.82
CA ALA A 55 -12.69 8.78 2.51
C ALA A 55 -12.61 7.33 1.99
N ASP A 56 -12.56 7.16 0.67
CA ASP A 56 -12.45 5.83 0.05
C ASP A 56 -11.12 5.15 0.43
N LEU A 57 -10.00 5.90 0.42
CA LEU A 57 -8.69 5.36 0.81
C LEU A 57 -8.62 5.01 2.29
N CYS A 58 -9.05 5.90 3.18
CA CYS A 58 -9.01 5.64 4.62
C CYS A 58 -9.92 4.48 5.01
N LYS A 59 -11.07 4.36 4.36
CA LYS A 59 -11.94 3.21 4.53
C LYS A 59 -11.27 1.92 4.05
N ALA A 60 -10.61 1.95 2.88
CA ALA A 60 -9.88 0.80 2.37
C ALA A 60 -8.79 0.35 3.34
N THR A 61 -8.00 1.28 3.87
CA THR A 61 -6.95 1.00 4.86
C THR A 61 -7.54 0.44 6.15
N LEU A 62 -8.62 1.05 6.67
CA LEU A 62 -9.29 0.55 7.88
C LEU A 62 -9.83 -0.88 7.70
N ASP A 63 -10.48 -1.15 6.57
CA ASP A 63 -11.04 -2.47 6.28
C ASP A 63 -9.92 -3.50 6.09
N PHE A 64 -8.78 -3.11 5.51
CA PHE A 64 -7.57 -3.93 5.44
C PHE A 64 -6.98 -4.24 6.82
N SER A 65 -6.77 -3.22 7.67
CA SER A 65 -6.26 -3.42 9.03
C SER A 65 -7.15 -4.36 9.85
N LYS A 66 -8.47 -4.20 9.76
CA LYS A 66 -9.43 -5.11 10.41
C LYS A 66 -9.38 -6.53 9.85
N ALA A 67 -9.12 -6.70 8.56
CA ALA A 67 -8.96 -8.01 7.96
C ALA A 67 -7.67 -8.68 8.45
N MET A 68 -6.59 -7.91 8.57
CA MET A 68 -5.31 -8.36 9.10
C MET A 68 -5.40 -8.76 10.58
N ASP A 69 -6.09 -7.98 11.41
CA ASP A 69 -6.37 -8.32 12.81
C ASP A 69 -7.12 -9.66 12.93
N LYS A 70 -8.09 -9.92 12.03
CA LYS A 70 -8.82 -11.19 12.02
C LYS A 70 -7.94 -12.36 11.60
N VAL A 71 -7.01 -12.14 10.67
CA VAL A 71 -6.06 -13.15 10.22
C VAL A 71 -5.10 -13.51 11.35
N THR A 72 -4.58 -12.52 12.07
CA THR A 72 -3.62 -12.72 13.16
C THR A 72 -4.26 -13.19 14.46
N ALA A 73 -5.57 -12.96 14.65
CA ALA A 73 -6.32 -13.47 15.80
C ALA A 73 -6.44 -15.01 15.84
N ASP A 74 -6.20 -15.70 14.71
CA ASP A 74 -6.21 -17.17 14.62
C ASP A 74 -4.84 -17.69 14.16
N PRO A 75 -3.81 -17.61 15.03
CA PRO A 75 -2.43 -17.95 14.67
C PRO A 75 -2.26 -19.44 14.30
N SER A 76 -3.19 -20.30 14.70
CA SER A 76 -3.24 -21.70 14.29
C SER A 76 -3.49 -21.89 12.78
N LYS A 77 -3.86 -20.83 12.06
CA LYS A 77 -3.98 -20.81 10.59
C LYS A 77 -2.74 -20.25 9.90
N LEU A 78 -1.67 -19.92 10.64
CA LEU A 78 -0.46 -19.26 10.12
C LEU A 78 0.79 -20.13 10.34
N ASN A 79 0.71 -21.43 10.08
CA ASN A 79 1.75 -22.39 10.49
C ASN A 79 2.97 -22.42 9.56
N ASN A 80 2.84 -21.91 8.33
CA ASN A 80 3.90 -21.91 7.33
C ASN A 80 3.71 -20.75 6.35
N ALA A 81 4.73 -20.49 5.54
CA ALA A 81 4.70 -19.41 4.55
C ALA A 81 3.50 -19.50 3.59
N SER A 82 3.07 -20.71 3.18
CA SER A 82 1.93 -20.86 2.27
C SER A 82 0.61 -20.45 2.92
N ASP A 83 0.40 -20.82 4.19
CA ASP A 83 -0.80 -20.47 4.92
C ASP A 83 -0.86 -18.96 5.21
N ILE A 84 0.28 -18.36 5.54
CA ILE A 84 0.44 -16.90 5.68
C ILE A 84 0.10 -16.22 4.34
N SER A 85 0.72 -16.63 3.23
CA SER A 85 0.44 -16.01 1.93
C SER A 85 -1.03 -16.13 1.53
N LYS A 86 -1.68 -17.28 1.79
CA LYS A 86 -3.12 -17.43 1.51
C LYS A 86 -3.98 -16.53 2.37
N ALA A 87 -3.70 -16.48 3.68
CA ALA A 87 -4.47 -15.69 4.62
C ALA A 87 -4.33 -14.18 4.36
N PHE A 88 -3.17 -13.73 3.88
CA PHE A 88 -2.89 -12.33 3.60
C PHE A 88 -3.27 -11.92 2.15
N SER A 89 -3.29 -12.87 1.20
CA SER A 89 -3.56 -12.59 -0.22
C SER A 89 -4.95 -12.00 -0.48
N ALA A 90 -5.99 -12.52 0.19
CA ALA A 90 -7.35 -12.05 0.00
C ALA A 90 -7.57 -10.65 0.58
N PRO A 91 -7.21 -10.36 1.85
CA PRO A 91 -7.23 -9.00 2.38
C PRO A 91 -6.47 -8.00 1.50
N PHE A 92 -5.27 -8.37 1.03
CA PHE A 92 -4.46 -7.48 0.23
C PHE A 92 -5.04 -7.23 -1.17
N GLU A 93 -5.63 -8.26 -1.80
CA GLU A 93 -6.34 -8.09 -3.06
C GLU A 93 -7.57 -7.18 -2.90
N ASP A 94 -8.33 -7.35 -1.81
CA ASP A 94 -9.50 -6.51 -1.54
C ASP A 94 -9.09 -5.06 -1.31
N TYR A 95 -7.97 -4.83 -0.61
CA TYR A 95 -7.35 -3.51 -0.48
C TYR A 95 -6.96 -2.93 -1.84
N ALA A 96 -6.21 -3.66 -2.68
CA ALA A 96 -5.81 -3.22 -4.01
C ALA A 96 -7.01 -2.85 -4.89
N LYS A 97 -8.08 -3.66 -4.86
CA LYS A 97 -9.34 -3.37 -5.56
C LYS A 97 -10.07 -2.16 -5.00
N ALA A 98 -10.04 -1.94 -3.68
CA ALA A 98 -10.64 -0.78 -3.06
C ALA A 98 -9.91 0.50 -3.44
N VAL A 99 -8.57 0.48 -3.40
CA VAL A 99 -7.74 1.59 -3.89
C VAL A 99 -8.02 1.87 -5.35
N ALA A 100 -8.04 0.86 -6.23
CA ALA A 100 -8.34 1.05 -7.67
C ALA A 100 -9.74 1.62 -7.99
N LYS A 101 -10.67 1.53 -7.04
CA LYS A 101 -12.02 2.11 -7.14
C LYS A 101 -12.08 3.54 -6.60
N ALA A 102 -11.13 3.95 -5.77
CA ALA A 102 -11.04 5.32 -5.29
C ALA A 102 -10.78 6.22 -6.50
N LYS A 103 -11.62 7.24 -6.69
CA LYS A 103 -11.51 8.14 -7.84
C LYS A 103 -10.58 9.29 -7.49
N PRO A 104 -9.34 9.35 -8.02
CA PRO A 104 -8.42 10.41 -7.67
C PRO A 104 -8.87 11.77 -8.25
N PRO A 105 -8.47 12.88 -7.61
CA PRO A 105 -8.55 14.18 -8.25
C PRO A 105 -7.61 14.24 -9.47
N LYS A 106 -7.86 15.17 -10.40
CA LYS A 106 -7.16 15.24 -11.70
C LYS A 106 -5.64 15.26 -11.58
N ASP A 107 -5.15 16.03 -10.62
CA ASP A 107 -3.73 16.23 -10.32
C ASP A 107 -3.04 14.98 -9.74
N LEU A 108 -3.80 14.01 -9.24
CA LEU A 108 -3.27 12.74 -8.70
C LEU A 108 -3.50 11.54 -9.59
N LYS A 109 -4.15 11.70 -10.74
CA LYS A 109 -4.55 10.56 -11.55
C LYS A 109 -3.35 9.67 -11.93
N GLU A 110 -2.25 10.27 -12.37
CA GLU A 110 -1.05 9.54 -12.76
C GLU A 110 -0.39 8.82 -11.58
N TYR A 111 -0.21 9.51 -10.46
CA TYR A 111 0.30 8.92 -9.22
C TYR A 111 -0.58 7.74 -8.77
N HIS A 112 -1.89 7.92 -8.77
CA HIS A 112 -2.85 6.89 -8.40
C HIS A 112 -2.81 5.68 -9.34
N ASP A 113 -2.74 5.89 -10.65
CA ASP A 113 -2.61 4.80 -11.63
C ASP A 113 -1.34 3.97 -11.36
N ASN A 114 -0.22 4.62 -11.00
CA ASN A 114 1.03 3.94 -10.64
C ASN A 114 0.90 3.13 -9.33
N VAL A 115 0.29 3.71 -8.30
CA VAL A 115 -0.01 3.01 -7.03
C VAL A 115 -0.89 1.79 -7.27
N VAL A 116 -1.97 1.94 -8.05
CA VAL A 116 -2.88 0.84 -8.39
C VAL A 116 -2.16 -0.26 -9.16
N LYS A 117 -1.25 0.11 -10.07
CA LYS A 117 -0.43 -0.87 -10.79
C LYS A 117 0.47 -1.65 -9.83
N ALA A 118 1.22 -0.96 -8.96
CA ALA A 118 2.10 -1.59 -7.98
C ALA A 118 1.34 -2.53 -7.04
N LEU A 119 0.19 -2.10 -6.51
CA LEU A 119 -0.67 -2.93 -5.64
C LEU A 119 -1.18 -4.18 -6.37
N ASN A 120 -1.62 -4.05 -7.62
CA ASN A 120 -2.08 -5.19 -8.41
C ASN A 120 -0.96 -6.18 -8.72
N ASP A 121 0.24 -5.68 -9.04
CA ASP A 121 1.39 -6.53 -9.36
C ASP A 121 1.90 -7.25 -8.11
N ALA A 122 1.95 -6.59 -6.94
CA ALA A 122 2.19 -7.23 -5.65
C ALA A 122 1.12 -8.29 -5.32
N SER A 123 -0.17 -7.99 -5.56
CA SER A 123 -1.26 -8.93 -5.28
C SER A 123 -1.13 -10.21 -6.11
N LYS A 124 -0.74 -10.09 -7.38
CA LYS A 124 -0.43 -11.24 -8.24
C LYS A 124 0.79 -12.02 -7.73
N ALA A 125 1.85 -11.35 -7.30
CA ALA A 125 3.06 -12.00 -6.79
C ALA A 125 2.78 -12.82 -5.52
N ILE A 126 1.99 -12.28 -4.59
CA ILE A 126 1.58 -12.98 -3.36
C ILE A 126 0.73 -14.20 -3.70
N LYS A 127 -0.23 -14.08 -4.62
CA LYS A 127 -1.06 -15.20 -5.08
C LYS A 127 -0.30 -16.28 -5.84
N GLY A 128 0.67 -15.88 -6.67
CA GLY A 128 1.37 -16.75 -7.60
C GLY A 128 2.47 -17.60 -6.98
N GLY A 129 3.00 -17.23 -5.81
CA GLY A 129 4.10 -17.97 -5.19
C GLY A 129 4.41 -17.63 -3.74
N GLY A 130 3.56 -16.84 -3.07
CA GLY A 130 3.79 -16.43 -1.69
C GLY A 130 4.96 -15.47 -1.49
N ASN A 131 5.34 -14.74 -2.55
CA ASN A 131 6.40 -13.74 -2.48
C ASN A 131 5.93 -12.51 -1.70
N LEU A 132 6.08 -12.54 -0.38
CA LEU A 132 5.75 -11.43 0.51
C LEU A 132 6.74 -10.27 0.38
N ASP A 133 7.93 -10.50 -0.20
CA ASP A 133 8.92 -9.44 -0.45
C ASP A 133 8.39 -8.39 -1.45
N ALA A 134 7.44 -8.80 -2.31
CA ALA A 134 6.74 -7.88 -3.21
C ALA A 134 5.93 -6.80 -2.47
N LEU A 135 5.58 -7.01 -1.19
CA LEU A 135 4.96 -5.97 -0.36
C LEU A 135 5.99 -4.92 0.08
N GLY A 136 7.23 -5.34 0.34
CA GLY A 136 8.32 -4.43 0.71
C GLY A 136 8.69 -3.47 -0.43
N ALA A 137 8.62 -3.95 -1.66
CA ALA A 137 8.97 -3.19 -2.87
C ALA A 137 7.89 -2.17 -3.32
N LEU A 138 6.70 -2.16 -2.70
CA LEU A 138 5.59 -1.29 -3.13
C LEU A 138 5.92 0.21 -3.10
N GLY A 139 6.88 0.62 -2.28
CA GLY A 139 7.30 2.02 -2.14
C GLY A 139 8.52 2.42 -2.95
N ASP A 140 9.31 1.47 -3.46
CA ASP A 140 10.62 1.75 -4.06
C ASP A 140 10.51 2.31 -5.49
N ASP A 141 9.47 1.88 -6.23
CA ASP A 141 9.25 2.25 -7.64
C ASP A 141 8.16 3.32 -7.84
N LEU A 142 7.57 3.83 -6.75
CA LEU A 142 6.53 4.85 -6.86
C LEU A 142 7.15 6.25 -6.94
N PRO A 143 6.73 7.10 -7.90
CA PRO A 143 7.16 8.49 -7.93
C PRO A 143 6.66 9.22 -6.68
N ASP A 144 7.39 10.22 -6.20
CA ASP A 144 6.94 11.07 -5.10
C ASP A 144 5.56 11.68 -5.41
N PRO A 145 4.63 11.73 -4.44
CA PRO A 145 3.35 12.39 -4.64
C PRO A 145 3.56 13.91 -4.85
N PRO A 146 2.69 14.59 -5.61
CA PRO A 146 2.69 16.04 -5.67
C PRO A 146 2.47 16.65 -4.27
N GLN A 147 3.48 17.32 -3.72
CA GLN A 147 3.45 17.86 -2.35
C GLN A 147 2.23 18.75 -2.06
N ALA A 148 1.87 19.62 -3.02
CA ALA A 148 0.72 20.50 -2.88
C ALA A 148 -0.60 19.73 -2.75
N THR A 149 -0.67 18.51 -3.30
CA THR A 149 -1.82 17.64 -3.16
C THR A 149 -1.76 16.84 -1.86
N GLN A 150 -0.57 16.38 -1.47
CA GLN A 150 -0.34 15.71 -0.18
C GLN A 150 -0.87 16.56 0.99
N ASP A 151 -0.45 17.82 1.10
CA ASP A 151 -0.89 18.74 2.16
C ASP A 151 -2.41 18.99 2.15
N ARG A 152 -3.01 18.98 0.96
CA ARG A 152 -4.45 19.21 0.77
C ARG A 152 -5.26 18.00 1.24
N LEU A 153 -4.79 16.80 0.90
CA LEU A 153 -5.44 15.56 1.30
C LEU A 153 -5.22 15.26 2.79
N GLN A 154 -4.05 15.58 3.34
CA GLN A 154 -3.77 15.43 4.77
C GLN A 154 -4.78 16.18 5.63
N LYS A 155 -5.08 17.45 5.29
CA LYS A 155 -6.07 18.27 6.03
C LYS A 155 -7.47 17.67 6.07
N ILE A 156 -7.81 16.84 5.07
CA ILE A 156 -9.08 16.13 5.01
C ILE A 156 -8.98 14.85 5.85
N ALA A 157 -7.85 14.14 5.74
CA ALA A 157 -7.58 12.91 6.49
C ALA A 157 -7.58 13.16 8.01
N ASP A 158 -7.00 14.27 8.47
CA ASP A 158 -6.99 14.70 9.88
C ASP A 158 -8.39 14.81 10.50
N LYS A 159 -9.41 15.04 9.66
CA LYS A 159 -10.81 15.20 10.08
C LYS A 159 -11.65 13.95 9.85
N ASN A 160 -11.06 12.91 9.27
CA ASN A 160 -11.74 11.70 8.89
C ASN A 160 -11.45 10.60 9.92
N LYS A 161 -12.53 10.12 10.55
CA LYS A 161 -12.45 9.11 11.60
C LYS A 161 -11.88 7.78 11.11
N ASP A 162 -12.16 7.37 9.87
CA ASP A 162 -11.64 6.12 9.33
C ASP A 162 -10.11 6.21 9.16
N CYS A 163 -9.57 7.38 8.82
CA CYS A 163 -8.11 7.57 8.74
C CYS A 163 -7.49 7.48 10.14
N ALA A 164 -8.10 8.15 11.13
CA ALA A 164 -7.63 8.10 12.52
C ALA A 164 -7.71 6.68 13.13
N ASP A 165 -8.80 5.95 12.87
CA ASP A 165 -8.99 4.58 13.35
C ASP A 165 -8.04 3.59 12.63
N ALA A 166 -7.62 3.93 11.40
CA ALA A 166 -6.65 3.16 10.63
C ALA A 166 -5.19 3.59 10.87
N ASP A 167 -4.93 4.62 11.70
CA ASP A 167 -3.63 5.29 11.87
C ASP A 167 -3.00 5.79 10.54
N PHE A 168 -3.85 6.13 9.57
CA PHE A 168 -3.47 6.49 8.21
C PHE A 168 -3.33 8.00 8.01
N SER A 169 -2.17 8.43 7.52
CA SER A 169 -1.87 9.83 7.17
C SER A 169 -1.23 9.94 5.80
N PHE A 170 -1.54 11.04 5.11
CA PHE A 170 -0.98 11.61 3.88
C PHE A 170 0.40 12.22 4.02
N ASP A 171 0.85 12.57 5.23
CA ASP A 171 2.16 13.19 5.50
C ASP A 171 3.35 12.22 5.45
#